data_AF-A0A1Q9PAR0-F1
#
_entry.id   AF-A0A1Q9PAR0-F1
#
_cell.length_a   1.000
_cell.length_b   1.000
_cell.length_c   1.000
_cell.angle_alpha   90.00
_cell.angle_beta   90.00
_cell.angle_gamma   90.00
#
_symmetry.space_group_name_H-M   'P 1'
#
loop_
_entity.id
_entity.type
_entity.pdbx_description
1 polymer ?
#
loop_
_entity_poly.entity_id
_entity_poly.type
_entity_poly.pdbx_seq_one_letter_code
_entity_poly.pdbx_strand_id
1 'polypeptide(L)'
;MRLNIGCGLEYKKDYINIDAFDKTVADQVMSALDLDFEDNTFSQVDCIQVLEHLGAAKSIYSLAEVFRVIKPEGLFTIETPDLMSSFKNFLKGNEDQRKQLMNWIYGLDTPGMSHKYGFPEELLERMLLETGFTDITITSLGTKSSYPSLRATCRKPDSKVHQFFSHFRKRLVWTNIVDLDNQVDVIEKEAILQDLMRVVLNSKNSSQHLKGVLQTTSTSCPKIGQLYLEMAISNNLLSDKEARAYLNVFKELVSLRLTDVMIHLFQEMPIVPGHQAESIDTVKSMFDQSVRKLLNGDQTVVDYIRKTSEKIDDEIQTDLFSNTILEMISSTQLALGSKEFSKTRFDNAIEYYDKARRFNRDSILAYWNLARLQTLQDMKEQARRSYRTTKDLLKLHHPKIQRVLCKKIDDEIEYIAKGSREKIDNPVLSLFR
;
A
#
# COMPACT_ATOMS: atom_id res chain seq x y z
N MET A 1 27.07 -23.23 1.24
CA MET A 1 26.31 -23.23 -0.02
C MET A 1 26.10 -21.79 -0.45
N ARG A 2 25.99 -21.53 -1.76
CA ARG A 2 25.72 -20.21 -2.32
C ARG A 2 24.49 -20.27 -3.24
N LEU A 3 23.75 -19.17 -3.36
CA LEU A 3 22.50 -19.09 -4.13
C LEU A 3 22.57 -17.96 -5.15
N ASN A 4 22.21 -18.23 -6.40
CA ASN A 4 22.11 -17.26 -7.49
C ASN A 4 20.63 -17.17 -7.90
N ILE A 5 19.98 -16.07 -7.55
CA ILE A 5 18.56 -15.84 -7.78
C ILE A 5 18.39 -15.07 -9.09
N GLY A 6 17.49 -15.56 -9.96
CA GLY A 6 17.26 -14.98 -11.28
C GLY A 6 18.44 -15.20 -12.20
N CYS A 7 18.89 -16.46 -12.34
CA CYS A 7 20.11 -16.75 -13.08
C CYS A 7 20.01 -16.47 -14.59
N GLY A 8 18.81 -16.39 -15.15
CA GLY A 8 18.61 -16.27 -16.59
C GLY A 8 19.40 -17.34 -17.35
N LEU A 9 20.26 -16.91 -18.28
CA LEU A 9 21.17 -17.78 -19.03
C LEU A 9 22.57 -17.92 -18.40
N GLU A 10 22.83 -17.29 -17.25
CA GLU A 10 24.13 -17.32 -16.58
C GLU A 10 24.20 -18.42 -15.51
N TYR A 11 24.90 -19.50 -15.83
CA TYR A 11 25.23 -20.53 -14.84
C TYR A 11 26.42 -20.11 -13.97
N LYS A 12 26.20 -19.91 -12.67
CA LYS A 12 27.29 -19.71 -11.71
C LYS A 12 27.69 -21.04 -11.09
N LYS A 13 28.92 -21.46 -11.40
CA LYS A 13 29.54 -22.64 -10.77
C LYS A 13 29.64 -22.45 -9.25
N ASP A 14 29.38 -23.52 -8.50
CA ASP A 14 29.39 -23.59 -7.02
C ASP A 14 28.25 -22.80 -6.34
N TYR A 15 27.25 -22.36 -7.12
CA TYR A 15 25.97 -21.83 -6.65
C TYR A 15 24.85 -22.82 -6.98
N ILE A 16 23.79 -22.81 -6.19
CA ILE A 16 22.47 -23.25 -6.67
C ILE A 16 21.91 -22.09 -7.50
N ASN A 17 21.56 -22.35 -8.75
CA ASN A 17 21.01 -21.37 -9.67
C ASN A 17 19.50 -21.56 -9.76
N ILE A 18 18.74 -20.50 -9.51
CA ILE A 18 17.29 -20.52 -9.62
C ILE A 18 16.77 -19.42 -10.54
N ASP A 19 15.68 -19.70 -11.23
CA ASP A 19 14.96 -18.71 -12.03
C ASP A 19 13.47 -19.07 -12.08
N ALA A 20 12.60 -18.06 -12.13
CA ALA A 20 11.16 -18.26 -12.18
C ALA A 20 10.63 -18.50 -13.61
N PHE A 21 11.36 -18.03 -14.62
CA PHE A 21 10.93 -18.02 -16.02
C PHE A 21 11.89 -18.80 -16.93
N ASP A 22 13.21 -18.68 -16.74
CA ASP A 22 14.21 -19.32 -17.60
C ASP A 22 14.81 -20.59 -16.96
N LYS A 23 14.42 -21.75 -17.48
CA LYS A 23 14.90 -23.06 -16.99
C LYS A 23 16.16 -23.57 -17.68
N THR A 24 16.76 -22.80 -18.59
CA THR A 24 17.82 -23.30 -19.49
C THR A 24 19.04 -23.78 -18.71
N VAL A 25 19.46 -23.00 -17.71
CA VAL A 25 20.62 -23.31 -16.86
C VAL A 25 20.29 -23.32 -15.37
N ALA A 26 19.05 -23.06 -14.99
CA ALA A 26 18.62 -23.11 -13.61
C ALA A 26 18.67 -24.56 -13.08
N ASP A 27 19.24 -24.74 -11.89
CA ASP A 27 19.18 -26.01 -11.17
C ASP A 27 17.73 -26.28 -10.69
N GLN A 28 16.97 -25.23 -10.41
CA GLN A 28 15.56 -25.29 -10.01
C GLN A 28 14.74 -24.12 -10.58
N VAL A 29 13.52 -24.39 -11.04
CA VAL A 29 12.56 -23.33 -11.40
C VAL A 29 11.87 -22.87 -10.12
N MET A 30 12.14 -21.64 -9.69
CA MET A 30 11.70 -21.14 -8.38
C MET A 30 11.55 -19.61 -8.38
N SER A 31 10.52 -19.14 -7.68
CA SER A 31 10.27 -17.70 -7.48
C SER A 31 11.15 -17.12 -6.38
N ALA A 32 11.68 -15.92 -6.61
CA ALA A 32 12.38 -15.15 -5.58
C ALA A 32 11.47 -14.68 -4.42
N LEU A 33 10.15 -14.90 -4.53
CA LEU A 33 9.14 -14.53 -3.53
C LEU A 33 8.77 -15.67 -2.59
N ASP A 34 9.18 -16.90 -2.90
CA ASP A 34 8.94 -18.09 -2.07
C ASP A 34 10.07 -19.10 -2.30
N LEU A 35 11.14 -18.94 -1.53
CA LEU A 35 12.33 -19.78 -1.63
C LEU A 35 12.11 -21.07 -0.84
N ASP A 36 12.12 -22.21 -1.52
CA ASP A 36 11.99 -23.54 -0.90
C ASP A 36 13.33 -24.03 -0.34
N PHE A 37 13.88 -23.25 0.59
CA PHE A 37 15.11 -23.56 1.30
C PHE A 37 14.93 -23.32 2.80
N GLU A 38 15.65 -24.09 3.59
CA GLU A 38 15.71 -23.93 5.04
C GLU A 38 16.35 -22.60 5.44
N ASP A 39 16.03 -22.15 6.64
CA ASP A 39 16.62 -20.98 7.26
C ASP A 39 18.14 -21.09 7.35
N ASN A 40 18.85 -19.97 7.18
CA ASN A 40 20.30 -19.91 7.40
C ASN A 40 21.09 -20.99 6.63
N THR A 41 20.70 -21.26 5.38
CA THR A 41 21.34 -22.25 4.52
C THR A 41 22.56 -21.69 3.79
N PHE A 42 22.46 -20.46 3.29
CA PHE A 42 23.44 -19.90 2.34
C PHE A 42 24.43 -18.96 3.02
N SER A 43 25.71 -19.11 2.70
CA SER A 43 26.76 -18.16 3.13
C SER A 43 26.85 -16.94 2.22
N GLN A 44 26.33 -17.06 0.99
CA GLN A 44 26.26 -15.98 0.02
C GLN A 44 25.01 -16.13 -0.84
N VAL A 45 24.34 -15.02 -1.09
CA VAL A 45 23.23 -14.92 -2.04
C VAL A 45 23.54 -13.80 -3.03
N ASP A 46 23.34 -14.05 -4.31
CA ASP A 46 23.41 -13.06 -5.37
C ASP A 46 22.02 -12.91 -6.00
N CYS A 47 21.58 -11.66 -6.18
CA CYS A 47 20.31 -11.29 -6.82
C CYS A 47 20.58 -10.13 -7.79
N ILE A 48 20.95 -10.47 -9.03
CA ILE A 48 21.55 -9.53 -9.99
C ILE A 48 20.55 -9.28 -11.12
N GLN A 49 20.07 -8.03 -11.24
CA GLN A 49 19.05 -7.62 -12.23
C GLN A 49 17.75 -8.45 -12.09
N VAL A 50 17.16 -8.40 -10.89
CA VAL A 50 15.95 -9.17 -10.54
C VAL A 50 14.86 -8.29 -9.92
N LEU A 51 15.21 -7.43 -8.95
CA LEU A 51 14.22 -6.69 -8.15
C LEU A 51 13.36 -5.75 -9.00
N GLU A 52 13.90 -5.19 -10.07
CA GLU A 52 13.21 -4.35 -11.05
C GLU A 52 12.05 -5.07 -11.73
N HIS A 53 12.13 -6.39 -11.89
CA HIS A 53 11.08 -7.22 -12.48
C HIS A 53 9.95 -7.54 -11.48
N LEU A 54 10.25 -7.50 -10.18
CA LEU A 54 9.26 -7.73 -9.12
C LEU A 54 8.43 -6.47 -8.86
N GLY A 55 9.08 -5.30 -8.93
CA GLY A 55 8.52 -4.01 -8.54
C GLY A 55 8.62 -3.77 -7.03
N ALA A 56 8.57 -2.49 -6.62
CA ALA A 56 8.87 -2.09 -5.24
C ALA A 56 8.08 -2.85 -4.16
N ALA A 57 6.78 -3.07 -4.38
CA ALA A 57 5.90 -3.71 -3.41
C ALA A 57 6.27 -5.18 -3.16
N LYS A 58 6.56 -5.95 -4.22
CA LYS A 58 6.95 -7.36 -4.10
C LYS A 58 8.39 -7.53 -3.62
N SER A 59 9.26 -6.57 -3.93
CA SER A 59 10.68 -6.66 -3.60
C SER A 59 10.95 -6.77 -2.09
N ILE A 60 10.18 -6.12 -1.21
CA ILE A 60 10.38 -6.28 0.25
C ILE A 60 10.14 -7.73 0.72
N TYR A 61 9.22 -8.47 0.08
CA TYR A 61 8.96 -9.88 0.38
C TYR A 61 10.07 -10.79 -0.17
N SER A 62 10.63 -10.46 -1.34
CA SER A 62 11.80 -11.17 -1.86
C SER A 62 13.04 -10.96 -0.97
N LEU A 63 13.27 -9.72 -0.53
CA LEU A 63 14.35 -9.40 0.41
C LEU A 63 14.18 -10.15 1.74
N ALA A 64 12.93 -10.26 2.25
CA ALA A 64 12.63 -11.03 3.43
C ALA A 64 12.91 -12.54 3.25
N GLU A 65 12.59 -13.12 2.09
CA GLU A 65 12.96 -14.51 1.79
C GLU A 65 14.49 -14.70 1.74
N VAL A 66 15.23 -13.76 1.13
CA VAL A 66 16.69 -13.80 1.15
C VAL A 66 17.23 -13.70 2.57
N PHE A 67 16.70 -12.77 3.38
CA PHE A 67 17.07 -12.64 4.79
C PHE A 67 16.82 -13.95 5.54
N ARG A 68 15.70 -14.63 5.29
CA ARG A 68 15.36 -15.90 5.93
C ARG A 68 16.40 -17.00 5.64
N VAL A 69 16.78 -17.18 4.37
CA VAL A 69 17.63 -18.30 3.92
C VAL A 69 19.13 -18.04 4.04
N ILE A 70 19.57 -16.78 4.12
CA ILE A 70 20.99 -16.47 4.30
C ILE A 70 21.41 -16.67 5.77
N LYS A 71 22.64 -17.14 5.99
CA LYS A 71 23.25 -17.30 7.32
C LYS A 71 23.54 -15.95 7.97
N PRO A 72 23.56 -15.84 9.31
CA PRO A 72 24.19 -14.72 9.98
C PRO A 72 25.61 -14.51 9.47
N GLU A 73 26.03 -13.26 9.32
CA GLU A 73 27.26 -12.80 8.67
C GLU A 73 27.38 -13.14 7.18
N GLY A 74 26.38 -13.81 6.58
CA GLY A 74 26.34 -14.14 5.17
C GLY A 74 26.28 -12.88 4.30
N LEU A 75 26.91 -12.95 3.11
CA LEU A 75 26.98 -11.84 2.16
C LEU A 75 25.79 -11.87 1.20
N PHE A 76 25.04 -10.77 1.12
CA PHE A 76 24.03 -10.58 0.10
C PHE A 76 24.50 -9.51 -0.90
N THR A 77 24.50 -9.86 -2.18
CA THR A 77 24.79 -8.94 -3.29
C THR A 77 23.54 -8.74 -4.14
N ILE A 78 23.21 -7.48 -4.38
CA ILE A 78 22.05 -7.07 -5.17
C ILE A 78 22.50 -6.15 -6.27
N GLU A 79 21.93 -6.31 -7.45
CA GLU A 79 22.11 -5.36 -8.54
C GLU A 79 20.78 -5.02 -9.21
N THR A 80 20.61 -3.75 -9.57
CA THR A 80 19.45 -3.19 -10.27
C THR A 80 19.95 -2.12 -11.26
N PRO A 81 19.17 -1.69 -12.26
CA PRO A 81 19.57 -0.58 -13.13
C PRO A 81 19.83 0.72 -12.34
N ASP A 82 20.96 1.40 -12.62
CA ASP A 82 21.24 2.74 -12.07
C ASP A 82 20.48 3.78 -12.88
N LEU A 83 19.32 4.20 -12.38
CA LEU A 83 18.46 5.20 -13.02
C LEU A 83 19.16 6.54 -13.21
N MET A 84 19.94 6.99 -12.23
CA MET A 84 20.56 8.31 -12.27
C MET A 84 21.60 8.38 -13.39
N SER A 85 22.46 7.37 -13.48
CA SER A 85 23.42 7.23 -14.57
C SER A 85 22.73 6.99 -15.91
N SER A 86 21.66 6.18 -15.94
CA SER A 86 20.87 5.94 -17.15
C SER A 86 20.28 7.22 -17.72
N PHE A 87 19.63 8.06 -16.91
CA PHE A 87 19.08 9.33 -17.38
C PHE A 87 20.17 10.33 -17.79
N LYS A 88 21.29 10.39 -17.05
CA LYS A 88 22.45 11.22 -17.45
C LYS A 88 22.99 10.82 -18.83
N ASN A 89 23.08 9.52 -19.11
CA ASN A 89 23.54 9.01 -20.40
C ASN A 89 22.49 9.24 -21.48
N PHE A 90 21.20 9.07 -21.18
CA PHE A 90 20.10 9.29 -22.12
C PHE A 90 20.06 10.73 -22.63
N LEU A 91 20.19 11.71 -21.72
CA LEU A 91 20.19 13.13 -22.06
C LEU A 91 21.36 13.52 -22.97
N LYS A 92 22.52 12.88 -22.80
CA LYS A 92 23.74 13.14 -23.58
C LYS A 92 23.84 12.31 -24.86
N GLY A 93 23.09 11.21 -24.94
CA GLY A 93 23.22 10.23 -26.02
C GLY A 93 22.58 10.67 -27.34
N ASN A 94 23.05 10.06 -28.43
CA ASN A 94 22.38 10.10 -29.73
C ASN A 94 21.13 9.21 -29.77
N GLU A 95 20.44 9.15 -30.90
CA GLU A 95 19.20 8.38 -31.05
C GLU A 95 19.37 6.88 -30.72
N ASP A 96 20.41 6.22 -31.24
CA ASP A 96 20.68 4.81 -30.98
C ASP A 96 20.97 4.53 -29.50
N GLN A 97 21.77 5.39 -28.86
CA GLN A 97 22.09 5.29 -27.43
C GLN A 97 20.84 5.47 -26.58
N ARG A 98 19.98 6.45 -26.94
CA ARG A 98 18.70 6.66 -26.27
C ARG A 98 17.81 5.43 -26.39
N LYS A 99 17.71 4.84 -27.57
CA LYS A 99 16.92 3.61 -27.80
C LYS A 99 17.43 2.44 -26.95
N GLN A 100 18.74 2.22 -26.88
CA GLN A 100 19.33 1.18 -26.02
C GLN A 100 19.03 1.43 -24.54
N LEU A 101 19.17 2.67 -24.06
CA LEU A 101 18.88 3.03 -22.67
C LEU A 101 17.40 2.91 -22.32
N MET A 102 16.48 3.12 -23.27
CA MET A 102 15.05 2.86 -23.02
C MET A 102 14.79 1.37 -22.78
N ASN A 103 15.40 0.48 -23.57
CA ASN A 103 15.30 -0.96 -23.33
C ASN A 103 15.96 -1.36 -21.99
N TRP A 104 16.99 -0.63 -21.56
CA TRP A 104 17.59 -0.84 -20.24
C TRP A 104 16.70 -0.36 -19.10
N ILE A 105 16.04 0.79 -19.25
CA ILE A 105 15.18 1.36 -18.20
C ILE A 105 13.88 0.55 -18.05
N TYR A 106 13.22 0.22 -19.17
CA TYR A 106 11.92 -0.44 -19.17
C TYR A 106 12.00 -1.97 -19.29
N GLY A 107 13.20 -2.51 -19.52
CA GLY A 107 13.38 -3.92 -19.84
C GLY A 107 12.88 -4.26 -21.25
N LEU A 108 12.73 -5.55 -21.50
CA LEU A 108 12.18 -6.05 -22.77
C LEU A 108 10.69 -6.38 -22.60
N ASP A 109 9.90 -6.10 -23.63
CA ASP A 109 8.46 -6.42 -23.67
C ASP A 109 8.23 -7.91 -23.95
N THR A 110 8.74 -8.74 -23.04
CA THR A 110 8.56 -10.20 -23.03
C THR A 110 8.32 -10.64 -21.58
N PRO A 111 7.48 -11.66 -21.34
CA PRO A 111 7.19 -12.15 -19.99
C PRO A 111 8.46 -12.41 -19.19
N GLY A 112 8.53 -11.85 -17.97
CA GLY A 112 9.70 -11.98 -17.08
C GLY A 112 10.80 -10.93 -17.29
N MET A 113 10.88 -10.28 -18.46
CA MET A 113 11.97 -9.34 -18.78
C MET A 113 11.58 -7.86 -18.73
N SER A 114 10.30 -7.56 -18.53
CA SER A 114 9.84 -6.18 -18.34
C SER A 114 10.25 -5.66 -16.97
N HIS A 115 10.78 -4.44 -16.90
CA HIS A 115 11.04 -3.78 -15.61
C HIS A 115 9.74 -3.14 -15.13
N LYS A 116 9.32 -3.48 -13.92
CA LYS A 116 8.15 -2.90 -13.25
C LYS A 116 8.51 -1.67 -12.42
N TYR A 117 9.79 -1.52 -12.08
CA TYR A 117 10.26 -0.44 -11.24
C TYR A 117 11.75 -0.16 -11.45
N GLY A 118 12.16 1.09 -11.30
CA GLY A 118 13.58 1.43 -11.19
C GLY A 118 13.85 1.98 -9.81
N PHE A 119 14.83 1.42 -9.11
CA PHE A 119 15.08 1.73 -7.70
C PHE A 119 15.98 2.95 -7.55
N PRO A 120 15.50 4.03 -6.89
CA PRO A 120 16.39 5.04 -6.34
C PRO A 120 17.31 4.43 -5.28
N GLU A 121 18.53 4.95 -5.17
CA GLU A 121 19.53 4.48 -4.20
C GLU A 121 18.98 4.52 -2.76
N GLU A 122 18.33 5.62 -2.39
CA GLU A 122 17.79 5.83 -1.04
C GLU A 122 16.60 4.92 -0.72
N LEU A 123 15.89 4.45 -1.75
CA LEU A 123 14.83 3.46 -1.56
C LEU A 123 15.42 2.07 -1.39
N LEU A 124 16.39 1.68 -2.22
CA LEU A 124 17.06 0.38 -2.10
C LEU A 124 17.74 0.23 -0.74
N GLU A 125 18.49 1.26 -0.29
CA GLU A 125 19.12 1.26 1.03
C GLU A 125 18.09 1.09 2.15
N ARG A 126 17.00 1.86 2.10
CA ARG A 126 15.93 1.79 3.10
C ARG A 126 15.27 0.42 3.14
N MET A 127 14.96 -0.18 1.99
CA MET A 127 14.34 -1.51 1.93
C MET A 127 15.26 -2.58 2.54
N LEU A 128 16.58 -2.46 2.35
CA LEU A 128 17.55 -3.36 2.97
C LEU A 128 17.60 -3.19 4.49
N LEU A 129 17.63 -1.94 4.98
CA LEU A 129 17.56 -1.62 6.40
C LEU A 129 16.25 -2.12 7.04
N GLU A 130 15.11 -1.88 6.39
CA GLU A 130 13.77 -2.29 6.82
C GLU A 130 13.57 -3.81 6.79
N THR A 131 14.37 -4.54 5.99
CA THR A 131 14.40 -6.00 6.04
C THR A 131 15.26 -6.51 7.21
N GLY A 132 16.24 -5.72 7.64
CA GLY A 132 17.14 -6.03 8.76
C GLY A 132 18.60 -6.24 8.37
N PHE A 133 18.97 -6.00 7.10
CA PHE A 133 20.37 -6.10 6.67
C PHE A 133 21.21 -4.94 7.24
N THR A 134 22.50 -5.21 7.46
CA THR A 134 23.50 -4.26 7.95
C THR A 134 24.70 -4.19 7.01
N ASP A 135 25.66 -3.31 7.31
CA ASP A 135 26.89 -3.12 6.51
C ASP A 135 26.60 -2.85 5.03
N ILE A 136 25.57 -2.06 4.76
CA ILE A 136 25.12 -1.75 3.41
C ILE A 136 26.13 -0.82 2.75
N THR A 137 26.62 -1.23 1.59
CA THR A 137 27.45 -0.41 0.70
C THR A 137 26.80 -0.41 -0.67
N ILE A 138 26.57 0.77 -1.23
CA ILE A 138 25.98 0.93 -2.56
C ILE A 138 26.98 1.63 -3.48
N THR A 139 27.16 1.08 -4.67
CA THR A 139 28.09 1.62 -5.68
C THR A 139 27.49 1.58 -7.07
N SER A 140 27.68 2.65 -7.84
CA SER A 140 27.36 2.65 -9.27
C SER A 140 28.46 1.97 -10.08
N LEU A 141 28.06 1.04 -10.94
CA LEU A 141 28.90 0.30 -11.86
C LEU A 141 28.62 0.73 -13.31
N GLY A 142 29.67 0.78 -14.13
CA GLY A 142 29.50 1.02 -15.57
C GLY A 142 28.78 2.35 -15.89
N THR A 143 29.01 3.41 -15.11
CA THR A 143 28.26 4.68 -15.20
C THR A 143 28.27 5.36 -16.56
N LYS A 144 29.26 5.04 -17.42
CA LYS A 144 29.37 5.53 -18.81
C LYS A 144 28.94 4.50 -19.87
N SER A 145 28.47 3.32 -19.46
CA SER A 145 28.03 2.25 -20.35
C SER A 145 26.55 2.42 -20.74
N SER A 146 26.08 1.60 -21.68
CA SER A 146 24.66 1.48 -22.01
C SER A 146 23.84 0.75 -20.95
N TYR A 147 24.49 0.13 -19.96
CA TYR A 147 23.86 -0.70 -18.92
C TYR A 147 24.39 -0.34 -17.52
N PRO A 148 24.29 0.94 -17.11
CA PRO A 148 24.78 1.35 -15.80
C PRO A 148 23.93 0.67 -14.72
N SER A 149 24.58 0.20 -13.68
CA SER A 149 23.96 -0.64 -12.65
C SER A 149 24.31 -0.13 -11.26
N LEU A 150 23.37 -0.25 -10.34
CA LEU A 150 23.54 0.07 -8.94
C LEU A 150 23.72 -1.25 -8.18
N ARG A 151 24.89 -1.45 -7.58
CA ARG A 151 25.18 -2.66 -6.81
C ARG A 151 25.21 -2.35 -5.32
N ALA A 152 24.37 -3.06 -4.57
CA ALA A 152 24.39 -3.07 -3.12
C ALA A 152 25.02 -4.36 -2.60
N THR A 153 25.85 -4.26 -1.57
CA THR A 153 26.30 -5.41 -0.78
C THR A 153 25.96 -5.17 0.68
N CYS A 154 25.47 -6.19 1.37
CA CYS A 154 25.12 -6.12 2.78
C CYS A 154 25.29 -7.47 3.48
N ARG A 155 25.16 -7.48 4.81
CA ARG A 155 25.23 -8.67 5.64
C ARG A 155 23.99 -8.85 6.48
N LYS A 156 23.67 -10.10 6.80
CA LYS A 156 22.64 -10.43 7.76
C LYS A 156 23.24 -10.44 9.17
N PRO A 157 22.78 -9.59 10.12
CA PRO A 157 23.15 -9.73 11.52
C PRO A 157 22.45 -10.94 12.16
N ASP A 158 22.93 -11.39 13.32
CA ASP A 158 22.21 -12.37 14.14
C ASP A 158 20.99 -11.73 14.83
N SER A 159 19.91 -11.51 14.07
CA SER A 159 18.69 -10.85 14.53
C SER A 159 17.47 -11.77 14.48
N LYS A 160 17.07 -12.27 15.65
CA LYS A 160 15.88 -13.12 15.81
C LYS A 160 14.58 -12.41 15.44
N VAL A 161 14.48 -11.10 15.68
CA VAL A 161 13.27 -10.31 15.35
C VAL A 161 13.09 -10.21 13.83
N HIS A 162 14.13 -9.85 13.08
CA HIS A 162 14.06 -9.78 11.62
C HIS A 162 13.86 -11.17 11.00
N GLN A 163 14.45 -12.22 11.59
CA GLN A 163 14.17 -13.61 11.18
C GLN A 163 12.69 -13.95 11.35
N PHE A 164 12.10 -13.62 12.51
CA PHE A 164 10.68 -13.82 12.77
C PHE A 164 9.82 -13.04 11.78
N PHE A 165 10.15 -11.78 11.49
CA PHE A 165 9.39 -10.97 10.53
C PHE A 165 9.51 -11.47 9.09
N SER A 166 10.60 -12.14 8.74
CA SER A 166 10.75 -12.80 7.44
C SER A 166 9.76 -13.97 7.31
N HIS A 167 9.67 -14.82 8.34
CA HIS A 167 8.65 -15.87 8.43
C HIS A 167 7.23 -15.31 8.46
N PHE A 168 7.02 -14.20 9.18
CA PHE A 168 5.72 -13.57 9.31
C PHE A 168 5.21 -13.06 7.96
N ARG A 169 6.06 -12.37 7.17
CA ARG A 169 5.75 -11.96 5.79
C ARG A 169 5.40 -13.14 4.90
N LYS A 170 6.21 -14.21 4.94
CA LYS A 170 5.93 -15.45 4.20
C LYS A 170 4.56 -16.03 4.57
N ARG A 171 4.26 -16.10 5.88
CA ARG A 171 2.98 -16.63 6.37
C ARG A 171 1.79 -15.76 5.97
N LEU A 172 1.91 -14.43 5.99
CA LEU A 172 0.86 -13.51 5.57
C LEU A 172 0.45 -13.73 4.11
N VAL A 173 1.42 -13.97 3.23
CA VAL A 173 1.16 -14.31 1.81
C VAL A 173 0.47 -15.67 1.71
N TRP A 174 1.00 -16.70 2.38
CA TRP A 174 0.42 -18.06 2.36
C TRP A 174 -0.99 -18.16 2.94
N THR A 175 -1.34 -17.32 3.92
CA THR A 175 -2.70 -17.24 4.47
C THR A 175 -3.60 -16.26 3.72
N ASN A 176 -3.14 -15.73 2.58
CA ASN A 176 -3.87 -14.76 1.75
C ASN A 176 -4.31 -13.51 2.53
N ILE A 177 -3.56 -13.15 3.58
CA ILE A 177 -3.75 -11.88 4.29
C ILE A 177 -3.07 -10.76 3.54
N VAL A 178 -1.98 -11.03 2.82
CA VAL A 178 -1.36 -10.09 1.87
C VAL A 178 -1.52 -10.66 0.47
N ASP A 179 -2.13 -9.87 -0.42
CA ASP A 179 -2.20 -10.18 -1.85
C ASP A 179 -1.05 -9.49 -2.59
N LEU A 180 -0.03 -10.25 -2.98
CA LEU A 180 1.14 -9.71 -3.68
C LEU A 180 0.80 -9.11 -5.04
N ASP A 181 -0.30 -9.51 -5.68
CA ASP A 181 -0.72 -8.96 -6.97
C ASP A 181 -1.50 -7.64 -6.83
N ASN A 182 -1.91 -7.27 -5.61
CA ASN A 182 -2.51 -5.99 -5.30
C ASN A 182 -1.49 -5.05 -4.64
N GLN A 183 -0.89 -4.15 -5.44
CA GLN A 183 0.13 -3.21 -4.95
C GLN A 183 -0.34 -2.36 -3.76
N VAL A 184 -1.59 -1.89 -3.76
CA VAL A 184 -2.11 -1.07 -2.66
C VAL A 184 -2.20 -1.91 -1.38
N ASP A 185 -2.68 -3.14 -1.49
CA ASP A 185 -2.76 -4.08 -0.37
C ASP A 185 -1.39 -4.30 0.29
N VAL A 186 -0.38 -4.57 -0.54
CA VAL A 186 1.00 -4.77 -0.09
C VAL A 186 1.55 -3.54 0.61
N ILE A 187 1.40 -2.35 0.02
CA ILE A 187 1.95 -1.11 0.59
C ILE A 187 1.29 -0.79 1.94
N GLU A 188 -0.03 -0.84 2.01
CA GLU A 188 -0.77 -0.51 3.23
C GLU A 188 -0.46 -1.50 4.36
N LYS A 189 -0.37 -2.80 4.06
CA LYS A 189 -0.03 -3.82 5.06
C LYS A 189 1.44 -3.79 5.45
N GLU A 190 2.35 -3.53 4.51
CA GLU A 190 3.76 -3.40 4.83
C GLU A 190 4.01 -2.21 5.77
N ALA A 191 3.29 -1.09 5.61
CA ALA A 191 3.35 0.02 6.56
C ALA A 191 2.98 -0.42 7.99
N ILE A 192 1.90 -1.22 8.14
CA ILE A 192 1.50 -1.81 9.44
C ILE A 192 2.61 -2.72 9.99
N LEU A 193 3.23 -3.54 9.14
CA LEU A 193 4.32 -4.45 9.52
C LEU A 193 5.56 -3.69 10.00
N GLN A 194 5.92 -2.59 9.34
CA GLN A 194 7.05 -1.75 9.73
C GLN A 194 6.81 -1.07 11.09
N ASP A 195 5.61 -0.53 11.31
CA ASP A 195 5.22 0.03 12.61
C ASP A 195 5.22 -1.04 13.70
N LEU A 196 4.72 -2.24 13.39
CA LEU A 196 4.72 -3.37 14.31
C LEU A 196 6.16 -3.79 14.66
N MET A 197 7.05 -3.88 13.67
CA MET A 197 8.45 -4.23 13.91
C MET A 197 9.15 -3.21 14.81
N ARG A 198 8.93 -1.90 14.57
CA ARG A 198 9.46 -0.84 15.45
C ARG A 198 8.95 -0.98 16.88
N VAL A 199 7.66 -1.27 17.06
CA VAL A 199 7.06 -1.52 18.39
C VAL A 199 7.73 -2.70 19.08
N VAL A 200 7.92 -3.81 18.37
CA VAL A 200 8.52 -5.04 18.90
C VAL A 200 9.98 -4.81 19.31
N LEU A 201 10.78 -4.16 18.44
CA LEU A 201 12.18 -3.85 18.72
C LEU A 201 12.36 -2.93 19.94
N ASN A 202 11.40 -2.02 20.19
CA ASN A 202 11.46 -1.05 21.28
C ASN A 202 10.80 -1.52 22.59
N SER A 203 10.15 -2.68 22.58
CA SER A 203 9.43 -3.21 23.75
C SER A 203 10.39 -3.77 24.79
N LYS A 204 10.28 -3.29 26.04
CA LYS A 204 11.17 -3.72 27.14
C LYS A 204 10.64 -4.93 27.91
N ASN A 205 9.38 -5.31 27.71
CA ASN A 205 8.71 -6.42 28.38
C ASN A 205 7.46 -6.87 27.58
N SER A 206 6.93 -8.05 27.91
CA SER A 206 5.75 -8.63 27.28
C SER A 206 4.53 -7.70 27.31
N SER A 207 4.34 -6.93 28.38
CA SER A 207 3.19 -6.02 28.49
C SER A 207 3.25 -4.88 27.47
N GLN A 208 4.41 -4.26 27.31
CA GLN A 208 4.63 -3.22 26.29
C GLN A 208 4.46 -3.78 24.87
N HIS A 209 5.02 -4.97 24.63
CA HIS A 209 4.93 -5.67 23.37
C HIS A 209 3.47 -5.94 22.99
N LEU A 210 2.70 -6.60 23.86
CA LEU A 210 1.29 -6.93 23.61
C LEU A 210 0.41 -5.68 23.40
N LYS A 211 0.61 -4.64 24.22
CA LYS A 211 -0.11 -3.36 24.07
C LYS A 211 0.21 -2.69 22.74
N GLY A 212 1.47 -2.73 22.32
CA GLY A 212 1.90 -2.18 21.05
C GLY A 212 1.30 -2.94 19.86
N VAL A 213 1.32 -4.28 19.88
CA VAL A 213 0.66 -5.10 18.84
C VAL A 213 -0.81 -4.73 18.71
N LEU A 214 -1.52 -4.61 19.84
CA LEU A 214 -2.92 -4.21 19.89
C LEU A 214 -3.14 -2.83 19.27
N GLN A 215 -2.35 -1.83 19.65
CA GLN A 215 -2.46 -0.45 19.15
C GLN A 215 -2.16 -0.34 17.65
N THR A 216 -1.15 -1.08 17.15
CA THR A 216 -0.76 -0.99 15.75
C THR A 216 -1.77 -1.65 14.81
N THR A 217 -2.36 -2.78 15.22
CA THR A 217 -3.09 -3.66 14.29
C THR A 217 -4.60 -3.70 14.49
N SER A 218 -5.12 -3.45 15.70
CA SER A 218 -6.56 -3.67 15.97
C SER A 218 -7.50 -2.76 15.20
N THR A 219 -7.11 -1.52 14.90
CA THR A 219 -7.94 -0.53 14.16
C THR A 219 -7.45 -0.26 12.74
N SER A 220 -6.51 -1.08 12.26
CA SER A 220 -5.99 -1.02 10.88
C SER A 220 -6.22 -2.34 10.15
N CYS A 221 -5.75 -3.46 10.72
CA CYS A 221 -5.97 -4.81 10.18
C CYS A 221 -5.88 -5.86 11.32
N PRO A 222 -7.01 -6.23 11.96
CA PRO A 222 -7.04 -7.19 13.05
C PRO A 222 -6.44 -8.57 12.70
N LYS A 223 -6.56 -9.00 11.43
CA LYS A 223 -6.02 -10.27 10.95
C LYS A 223 -4.49 -10.35 11.08
N ILE A 224 -3.78 -9.23 10.85
CA ILE A 224 -2.33 -9.15 11.05
C ILE A 224 -1.99 -9.35 12.53
N GLY A 225 -2.70 -8.68 13.43
CA GLY A 225 -2.50 -8.82 14.88
C GLY A 225 -2.78 -10.24 15.38
N GLN A 226 -3.85 -10.86 14.88
CA GLN A 226 -4.17 -12.26 15.17
C GLN A 226 -3.03 -13.19 14.77
N LEU A 227 -2.63 -13.17 13.48
CA LEU A 227 -1.60 -14.07 12.97
C LEU A 227 -0.24 -13.83 13.65
N TYR A 228 0.10 -12.56 13.91
CA TYR A 228 1.31 -12.21 14.63
C TYR A 228 1.37 -12.88 16.00
N LEU A 229 0.29 -12.78 16.81
CA LEU A 229 0.27 -13.38 18.14
C LEU A 229 0.28 -14.91 18.09
N GLU A 230 -0.44 -15.52 17.15
CA GLU A 230 -0.40 -16.98 16.93
C GLU A 230 1.04 -17.45 16.67
N MET A 231 1.76 -16.76 15.78
CA MET A 231 3.16 -17.07 15.48
C MET A 231 4.10 -16.73 16.63
N ALA A 232 3.91 -15.62 17.33
CA ALA A 232 4.76 -15.22 18.44
C ALA A 232 4.67 -16.23 19.61
N ILE A 233 3.48 -16.78 19.87
CA ILE A 233 3.28 -17.85 20.86
C ILE A 233 3.95 -19.14 20.37
N SER A 234 3.71 -19.56 19.12
CA SER A 234 4.28 -20.81 18.59
C SER A 234 5.80 -20.81 18.53
N ASN A 235 6.41 -19.63 18.39
CA ASN A 235 7.87 -19.44 18.37
C ASN A 235 8.47 -19.08 19.74
N ASN A 236 7.68 -19.18 20.82
CA ASN A 236 8.11 -18.85 22.19
C ASN A 236 8.65 -17.40 22.37
N LEU A 237 8.21 -16.46 21.53
CA LEU A 237 8.54 -15.04 21.69
C LEU A 237 7.70 -14.37 22.79
N LEU A 238 6.48 -14.85 22.99
CA LEU A 238 5.56 -14.40 24.03
C LEU A 238 5.02 -15.61 24.78
N SER A 239 4.78 -15.46 26.08
CA SER A 239 4.17 -16.53 26.86
C SER A 239 2.69 -16.68 26.49
N ASP A 240 2.23 -17.92 26.34
CA ASP A 240 0.83 -18.20 26.02
C ASP A 240 -0.13 -17.59 27.05
N LYS A 241 0.22 -17.68 28.34
CA LYS A 241 -0.59 -17.14 29.45
C LYS A 241 -0.84 -15.64 29.32
N GLU A 242 0.17 -14.86 28.91
CA GLU A 242 0.06 -13.40 28.77
C GLU A 242 -0.62 -12.99 27.47
N ALA A 243 -0.33 -13.70 26.38
CA ALA A 243 -0.81 -13.34 25.04
C ALA A 243 -2.25 -13.81 24.75
N ARG A 244 -2.74 -14.85 25.45
CA ARG A 244 -4.05 -15.47 25.17
C ARG A 244 -5.23 -14.51 25.26
N ALA A 245 -5.22 -13.59 26.23
CA ALA A 245 -6.27 -12.57 26.33
C ALA A 245 -6.31 -11.67 25.08
N TYR A 246 -5.15 -11.21 24.62
CA TYR A 246 -5.03 -10.38 23.41
C TYR A 246 -5.40 -11.15 22.15
N LEU A 247 -4.96 -12.41 22.03
CA LEU A 247 -5.31 -13.26 20.89
C LEU A 247 -6.82 -13.50 20.81
N ASN A 248 -7.49 -13.72 21.94
CA ASN A 248 -8.95 -13.85 21.98
C ASN A 248 -9.65 -12.56 21.52
N VAL A 249 -9.15 -11.40 21.94
CA VAL A 249 -9.65 -10.11 21.44
C VAL A 249 -9.53 -10.04 19.92
N PHE A 250 -8.36 -10.33 19.34
CA PHE A 250 -8.20 -10.30 17.88
C PHE A 250 -9.12 -11.28 17.15
N LYS A 251 -9.27 -12.51 17.65
CA LYS A 251 -10.20 -13.49 17.08
C LYS A 251 -11.64 -12.98 17.07
N GLU A 252 -12.05 -12.31 18.14
CA GLU A 252 -13.38 -11.68 18.23
C GLU A 252 -13.51 -10.50 17.25
N LEU A 253 -12.49 -9.63 17.13
CA LEU A 253 -12.53 -8.52 16.18
C LEU A 253 -12.62 -9.00 14.72
N VAL A 254 -11.89 -10.07 14.39
CA VAL A 254 -11.92 -10.68 13.06
C VAL A 254 -13.28 -11.35 12.80
N SER A 255 -13.82 -12.10 13.75
CA SER A 255 -15.13 -12.76 13.59
C SER A 255 -16.27 -11.75 13.44
N LEU A 256 -16.16 -10.59 14.09
CA LEU A 256 -17.14 -9.51 14.03
C LEU A 256 -16.97 -8.58 12.82
N ARG A 257 -15.99 -8.84 11.93
CA ARG A 257 -15.68 -8.00 10.77
C ARG A 257 -15.47 -6.53 11.15
N LEU A 258 -14.64 -6.28 12.18
CA LEU A 258 -14.46 -4.94 12.75
C LEU A 258 -14.13 -3.88 11.69
N THR A 259 -13.27 -4.20 10.71
CA THR A 259 -12.89 -3.25 9.66
C THR A 259 -14.09 -2.75 8.86
N ASP A 260 -15.00 -3.64 8.47
CA ASP A 260 -16.22 -3.26 7.74
C ASP A 260 -17.12 -2.38 8.62
N VAL A 261 -17.22 -2.70 9.92
CA VAL A 261 -17.94 -1.87 10.90
C VAL A 261 -17.35 -0.47 11.00
N MET A 262 -16.02 -0.35 11.01
CA MET A 262 -15.33 0.94 11.02
C MET A 262 -15.65 1.76 9.76
N ILE A 263 -15.64 1.12 8.59
CA ILE A 263 -15.99 1.76 7.31
C ILE A 263 -17.45 2.21 7.30
N HIS A 264 -18.37 1.36 7.74
CA HIS A 264 -19.79 1.69 7.84
C HIS A 264 -20.03 2.89 8.76
N LEU A 265 -19.42 2.89 9.95
CA LEU A 265 -19.57 4.00 10.89
C LEU A 265 -18.95 5.29 10.34
N PHE A 266 -17.80 5.19 9.68
CA PHE A 266 -17.19 6.33 8.99
C PHE A 266 -18.14 6.92 7.94
N GLN A 267 -18.81 6.06 7.17
CA GLN A 267 -19.78 6.46 6.16
C GLN A 267 -21.02 7.15 6.77
N GLU A 268 -21.47 6.71 7.94
CA GLU A 268 -22.65 7.26 8.64
C GLU A 268 -22.36 8.56 9.41
N MET A 269 -21.09 8.86 9.70
CA MET A 269 -20.71 10.11 10.35
C MET A 269 -21.14 11.34 9.53
N PRO A 270 -21.45 12.47 10.20
CA PRO A 270 -21.67 13.74 9.53
C PRO A 270 -20.49 14.11 8.61
N ILE A 271 -20.81 14.59 7.41
CA ILE A 271 -19.79 15.02 6.45
C ILE A 271 -19.35 16.43 6.79
N VAL A 272 -18.10 16.57 7.25
CA VAL A 272 -17.42 17.85 7.41
C VAL A 272 -16.28 17.91 6.37
N PRO A 273 -16.40 18.73 5.31
CA PRO A 273 -15.34 18.86 4.30
C PRO A 273 -14.05 19.43 4.91
N GLY A 274 -12.91 18.97 4.40
CA GLY A 274 -11.57 19.32 4.87
C GLY A 274 -11.14 18.62 6.15
N HIS A 275 -11.89 17.61 6.60
CA HIS A 275 -11.67 16.91 7.87
C HIS A 275 -11.62 15.38 7.68
N GLN A 276 -11.14 14.91 6.52
CA GLN A 276 -11.02 13.49 6.22
C GLN A 276 -10.15 12.78 7.27
N ALA A 277 -8.96 13.31 7.55
CA ALA A 277 -8.00 12.72 8.48
C ALA A 277 -8.54 12.67 9.91
N GLU A 278 -9.07 13.78 10.42
CA GLU A 278 -9.63 13.90 11.77
C GLU A 278 -10.79 12.93 12.00
N SER A 279 -11.58 12.70 10.96
CA SER A 279 -12.69 11.76 11.04
C SER A 279 -12.22 10.31 11.04
N ILE A 280 -11.16 9.97 10.29
CA ILE A 280 -10.52 8.64 10.36
C ILE A 280 -9.98 8.42 11.78
N ASP A 281 -9.28 9.40 12.33
CA ASP A 281 -8.72 9.35 13.68
C ASP A 281 -9.80 9.22 14.75
N THR A 282 -10.95 9.87 14.55
CA THR A 282 -12.11 9.75 15.44
C THR A 282 -12.62 8.30 15.47
N VAL A 283 -12.78 7.66 14.30
CA VAL A 283 -13.20 6.25 14.22
C VAL A 283 -12.16 5.34 14.87
N LYS A 284 -10.87 5.51 14.55
CA LYS A 284 -9.78 4.73 15.15
C LYS A 284 -9.76 4.88 16.68
N SER A 285 -9.83 6.10 17.20
CA SER A 285 -9.82 6.37 18.65
C SER A 285 -11.03 5.75 19.37
N MET A 286 -12.22 5.83 18.78
CA MET A 286 -13.42 5.21 19.33
C MET A 286 -13.27 3.68 19.44
N PHE A 287 -12.69 3.05 18.41
CA PHE A 287 -12.48 1.61 18.43
C PHE A 287 -11.29 1.19 19.27
N ASP A 288 -10.22 1.98 19.37
CA ASP A 288 -9.12 1.73 20.30
C ASP A 288 -9.64 1.68 21.75
N GLN A 289 -10.56 2.58 22.13
CA GLN A 289 -11.22 2.55 23.44
C GLN A 289 -12.08 1.29 23.62
N SER A 290 -12.83 0.92 22.58
CA SER A 290 -13.69 -0.27 22.57
C SER A 290 -12.87 -1.56 22.71
N VAL A 291 -11.75 -1.66 22.00
CA VAL A 291 -10.80 -2.78 22.07
C VAL A 291 -10.18 -2.89 23.46
N ARG A 292 -9.84 -1.76 24.11
CA ARG A 292 -9.35 -1.76 25.50
C ARG A 292 -10.41 -2.23 26.50
N LYS A 293 -11.67 -1.85 26.32
CA LYS A 293 -12.78 -2.34 27.14
C LYS A 293 -12.98 -3.85 26.97
N LEU A 294 -12.94 -4.33 25.73
CA LEU A 294 -13.04 -5.75 25.41
C LEU A 294 -11.91 -6.56 26.07
N LEU A 295 -10.67 -6.05 26.04
CA LEU A 295 -9.54 -6.67 26.73
C LEU A 295 -9.73 -6.75 28.26
N ASN A 296 -10.48 -5.82 28.85
CA ASN A 296 -10.85 -5.82 30.27
C ASN A 296 -12.10 -6.68 30.57
N GLY A 297 -12.63 -7.42 29.59
CA GLY A 297 -13.76 -8.33 29.75
C GLY A 297 -15.14 -7.71 29.53
N ASP A 298 -15.22 -6.48 29.02
CA ASP A 298 -16.50 -5.81 28.74
C ASP A 298 -17.13 -6.34 27.44
N GLN A 299 -18.14 -7.20 27.57
CA GLN A 299 -18.85 -7.80 26.45
C GLN A 299 -19.86 -6.86 25.77
N THR A 300 -20.18 -5.71 26.38
CA THR A 300 -21.12 -4.76 25.76
C THR A 300 -20.60 -4.21 24.42
N VAL A 301 -19.28 -4.20 24.25
CA VAL A 301 -18.60 -3.84 23.00
C VAL A 301 -18.92 -4.84 21.89
N VAL A 302 -18.93 -6.14 22.21
CA VAL A 302 -19.22 -7.21 21.24
C VAL A 302 -20.64 -7.07 20.71
N ASP A 303 -21.60 -6.84 21.59
CA ASP A 303 -23.00 -6.65 21.21
C ASP A 303 -23.18 -5.43 20.29
N TYR A 304 -22.47 -4.32 20.58
CA TYR A 304 -22.48 -3.13 19.75
C TYR A 304 -21.91 -3.40 18.35
N ILE A 305 -20.73 -4.03 18.26
CA ILE A 305 -20.08 -4.31 16.98
C ILE A 305 -20.94 -5.28 16.17
N ARG A 306 -21.44 -6.35 16.79
CA ARG A 306 -22.31 -7.35 16.14
C ARG A 306 -23.58 -6.74 15.57
N LYS A 307 -24.29 -5.94 16.37
CA LYS A 307 -25.50 -5.26 15.92
C LYS A 307 -25.23 -4.28 14.77
N THR A 308 -24.02 -3.74 14.70
CA THR A 308 -23.61 -2.84 13.61
C THR A 308 -23.23 -3.64 12.38
N SER A 309 -22.50 -4.75 12.53
CA SER A 309 -22.10 -5.61 11.40
C SER A 309 -23.29 -6.25 10.69
N GLU A 310 -24.37 -6.57 11.41
CA GLU A 310 -25.64 -7.05 10.85
C GLU A 310 -26.34 -6.07 9.88
N LYS A 311 -25.94 -4.79 9.88
CA LYS A 311 -26.52 -3.74 9.01
C LYS A 311 -25.68 -3.47 7.76
N ILE A 312 -24.51 -4.09 7.64
CA ILE A 312 -23.55 -3.81 6.58
C ILE A 312 -23.94 -4.60 5.34
N ASP A 313 -24.06 -3.91 4.22
CA ASP A 313 -24.19 -4.54 2.91
C ASP A 313 -22.83 -5.10 2.47
N ASP A 314 -22.84 -6.26 1.81
CA ASP A 314 -21.65 -6.98 1.37
C ASP A 314 -20.99 -6.37 0.11
N GLU A 315 -21.46 -5.19 -0.34
CA GLU A 315 -20.89 -4.47 -1.48
C GLU A 315 -19.41 -4.08 -1.27
N ILE A 316 -19.01 -3.77 -0.03
CA ILE A 316 -17.63 -3.40 0.32
C ILE A 316 -17.14 -4.34 1.41
N GLN A 317 -16.16 -5.18 1.07
CA GLN A 317 -15.47 -6.06 2.01
C GLN A 317 -13.97 -5.82 1.96
N THR A 318 -13.37 -5.49 3.10
CA THR A 318 -11.93 -5.30 3.20
C THR A 318 -11.44 -5.57 4.61
N ASP A 319 -10.22 -6.08 4.71
CA ASP A 319 -9.54 -6.30 5.98
C ASP A 319 -8.72 -5.09 6.44
N LEU A 320 -8.70 -3.99 5.65
CA LEU A 320 -7.97 -2.76 5.92
C LEU A 320 -8.87 -1.54 6.16
N PHE A 321 -8.61 -0.82 7.26
CA PHE A 321 -9.14 0.52 7.48
C PHE A 321 -8.03 1.58 7.35
N SER A 322 -8.00 2.26 6.21
CA SER A 322 -7.05 3.34 5.94
C SER A 322 -7.63 4.40 5.00
N ASN A 323 -6.96 5.57 4.94
CA ASN A 323 -7.37 6.63 4.04
C ASN A 323 -7.32 6.18 2.57
N THR A 324 -6.26 5.46 2.18
CA THR A 324 -6.09 4.95 0.82
C THR A 324 -7.26 4.07 0.38
N ILE A 325 -7.69 3.15 1.25
CA ILE A 325 -8.83 2.25 0.96
C ILE A 325 -10.12 3.06 0.80
N LEU A 326 -10.37 4.02 1.69
CA LEU A 326 -11.53 4.91 1.61
C LEU A 326 -11.52 5.76 0.33
N GLU A 327 -10.37 6.26 -0.08
CA GLU A 327 -10.20 7.01 -1.34
C GLU A 327 -10.42 6.14 -2.58
N MET A 328 -10.00 4.87 -2.56
CA MET A 328 -10.25 3.93 -3.65
C MET A 328 -11.74 3.62 -3.81
N ILE A 329 -12.43 3.38 -2.69
CA ILE A 329 -13.88 3.20 -2.68
C ILE A 329 -14.55 4.46 -3.24
N SER A 330 -14.18 5.64 -2.73
CA SER A 330 -14.70 6.92 -3.23
C SER A 330 -14.47 7.12 -4.73
N SER A 331 -13.28 6.79 -5.23
CA SER A 331 -12.92 6.92 -6.65
C SER A 331 -13.78 6.02 -7.54
N THR A 332 -14.10 4.82 -7.07
CA THR A 332 -15.03 3.92 -7.76
C THR A 332 -16.43 4.54 -7.86
N GLN A 333 -16.94 5.09 -6.75
CA GLN A 333 -18.23 5.78 -6.71
C GLN A 333 -18.23 7.05 -7.61
N LEU A 334 -17.13 7.82 -7.65
CA LEU A 334 -16.97 8.96 -8.57
C LEU A 334 -17.05 8.55 -10.03
N ALA A 335 -16.42 7.44 -10.41
CA ALA A 335 -16.44 6.93 -11.77
C ALA A 335 -17.87 6.47 -12.17
N LEU A 336 -18.56 5.77 -11.28
CA LEU A 336 -19.97 5.39 -11.46
C LEU A 336 -20.88 6.60 -11.59
N GLY A 337 -20.70 7.62 -10.73
CA GLY A 337 -21.45 8.88 -10.81
C GLY A 337 -21.22 9.61 -12.12
N SER A 338 -19.98 9.65 -12.60
CA SER A 338 -19.63 10.29 -13.88
C SER A 338 -20.21 9.54 -15.09
N LYS A 339 -20.27 8.21 -15.02
CA LYS A 339 -20.94 7.38 -16.03
C LYS A 339 -22.45 7.67 -16.08
N GLU A 340 -23.12 7.71 -14.93
CA GLU A 340 -24.56 7.97 -14.89
C GLU A 340 -24.89 9.43 -15.26
N PHE A 341 -24.04 10.40 -14.87
CA PHE A 341 -24.14 11.79 -15.31
C PHE A 341 -24.07 11.86 -16.85
N SER A 342 -23.06 11.23 -17.46
CA SER A 342 -22.91 11.21 -18.93
C SER A 342 -24.09 10.53 -19.66
N LYS A 343 -24.83 9.66 -18.96
CA LYS A 343 -26.05 9.02 -19.46
C LYS A 343 -27.33 9.79 -19.13
N THR A 344 -27.21 11.01 -18.64
CA THR A 344 -28.30 11.89 -18.19
C THR A 344 -29.20 11.28 -17.11
N ARG A 345 -28.69 10.29 -16.35
CA ARG A 345 -29.38 9.67 -15.21
C ARG A 345 -28.98 10.38 -13.93
N PHE A 346 -29.46 11.61 -13.79
CA PHE A 346 -28.98 12.55 -12.77
C PHE A 346 -29.23 12.09 -11.33
N ASP A 347 -30.37 11.46 -11.03
CA ASP A 347 -30.66 10.97 -9.67
C ASP A 347 -29.65 9.90 -9.23
N ASN A 348 -29.37 8.93 -10.12
CA ASN A 348 -28.33 7.91 -9.86
C ASN A 348 -26.94 8.56 -9.70
N ALA A 349 -26.62 9.55 -10.52
CA ALA A 349 -25.34 10.24 -10.44
C ALA A 349 -25.17 10.99 -9.12
N ILE A 350 -26.22 11.65 -8.62
CA ILE A 350 -26.22 12.29 -7.30
C ILE A 350 -26.01 11.25 -6.21
N GLU A 351 -26.69 10.11 -6.25
CA GLU A 351 -26.51 9.04 -5.26
C GLU A 351 -25.05 8.56 -5.22
N TYR A 352 -24.43 8.32 -6.38
CA TYR A 352 -23.04 7.89 -6.47
C TYR A 352 -22.06 8.94 -5.96
N TYR A 353 -22.25 10.21 -6.30
CA TYR A 353 -21.38 11.26 -5.78
C TYR A 353 -21.61 11.54 -4.28
N ASP A 354 -22.82 11.33 -3.78
CA ASP A 354 -23.14 11.34 -2.35
C ASP A 354 -22.44 10.20 -1.60
N LYS A 355 -22.42 8.99 -2.17
CA LYS A 355 -21.61 7.88 -1.66
C LYS A 355 -20.13 8.23 -1.70
N ALA A 356 -19.63 8.79 -2.82
CA ALA A 356 -18.23 9.16 -2.96
C ALA A 356 -17.75 10.10 -1.84
N ARG A 357 -18.52 11.15 -1.52
CA ARG A 357 -18.17 12.10 -0.45
C ARG A 357 -18.27 11.54 0.97
N ARG A 358 -19.00 10.44 1.18
CA ARG A 358 -19.03 9.72 2.46
C ARG A 358 -17.75 8.94 2.73
N PHE A 359 -17.09 8.45 1.67
CA PHE A 359 -15.79 7.77 1.78
C PHE A 359 -14.59 8.73 1.68
N ASN A 360 -14.72 9.78 0.89
CA ASN A 360 -13.72 10.85 0.83
C ASN A 360 -14.41 12.21 0.99
N ARG A 361 -14.39 12.73 2.22
CA ARG A 361 -15.03 14.01 2.58
C ARG A 361 -14.38 15.22 1.92
N ASP A 362 -13.18 15.04 1.37
CA ASP A 362 -12.35 16.07 0.76
C ASP A 362 -12.33 15.96 -0.77
N SER A 363 -13.19 15.12 -1.34
CA SER A 363 -13.30 14.90 -2.79
C SER A 363 -13.85 16.12 -3.54
N ILE A 364 -12.95 16.96 -4.04
CA ILE A 364 -13.28 18.16 -4.83
C ILE A 364 -14.15 17.80 -6.04
N LEU A 365 -13.84 16.71 -6.74
CA LEU A 365 -14.60 16.27 -7.91
C LEU A 365 -16.02 15.84 -7.54
N ALA A 366 -16.24 15.22 -6.37
CA ALA A 366 -17.58 14.86 -5.92
C ALA A 366 -18.43 16.12 -5.72
N TYR A 367 -17.93 17.12 -4.98
CA TYR A 367 -18.67 18.36 -4.73
C TYR A 367 -18.89 19.18 -6.01
N TRP A 368 -17.90 19.25 -6.89
CA TRP A 368 -18.03 20.01 -8.14
C TRP A 368 -19.10 19.38 -9.03
N ASN A 369 -19.07 18.07 -9.23
CA ASN A 369 -20.07 17.39 -10.04
C ASN A 369 -21.47 17.40 -9.39
N LEU A 370 -21.56 17.32 -8.06
CA LEU A 370 -22.81 17.58 -7.33
C LEU A 370 -23.37 18.96 -7.66
N ALA A 371 -22.53 19.99 -7.62
CA ALA A 371 -22.95 21.36 -7.85
C ALA A 371 -23.52 21.55 -9.27
N ARG A 372 -22.90 20.91 -10.27
CA ARG A 372 -23.39 20.91 -11.66
C ARG A 372 -24.73 20.19 -11.78
N LEU A 373 -24.85 18.97 -11.24
CA LEU A 373 -26.11 18.21 -11.28
C LEU A 373 -27.25 18.93 -10.56
N GLN A 374 -26.98 19.45 -9.37
CA GLN A 374 -27.94 20.25 -8.61
C GLN A 374 -28.39 21.49 -9.38
N THR A 375 -27.50 22.12 -10.14
CA THR A 375 -27.85 23.23 -11.03
C THR A 375 -28.77 22.77 -12.17
N LEU A 376 -28.45 21.65 -12.81
CA LEU A 376 -29.25 21.09 -13.91
C LEU A 376 -30.66 20.69 -13.45
N GLN A 377 -30.80 20.25 -12.20
CA GLN A 377 -32.07 19.89 -11.55
C GLN A 377 -32.75 21.05 -10.79
N ASP A 378 -32.31 22.29 -10.99
CA ASP A 378 -32.91 23.49 -10.36
C ASP A 378 -32.87 23.55 -8.83
N MET A 379 -31.96 22.79 -8.20
CA MET A 379 -31.67 22.78 -6.76
C MET A 379 -30.68 23.90 -6.37
N LYS A 380 -31.12 25.16 -6.51
CA LYS A 380 -30.25 26.35 -6.45
C LYS A 380 -29.42 26.49 -5.16
N GLU A 381 -30.03 26.29 -4.00
CA GLU A 381 -29.34 26.45 -2.71
C GLU A 381 -28.31 25.35 -2.47
N GLN A 382 -28.64 24.11 -2.84
CA GLN A 382 -27.73 22.98 -2.76
C GLN A 382 -26.53 23.18 -3.70
N ALA A 383 -26.79 23.58 -4.95
CA ALA A 383 -25.74 23.88 -5.92
C ALA A 383 -24.78 24.95 -5.41
N ARG A 384 -25.31 26.05 -4.86
CA ARG A 384 -24.52 27.13 -4.27
C ARG A 384 -23.63 26.63 -3.12
N ARG A 385 -24.16 25.78 -2.24
CA ARG A 385 -23.38 25.18 -1.15
C ARG A 385 -22.27 24.28 -1.69
N SER A 386 -22.57 23.40 -2.64
CA SER A 386 -21.60 22.48 -3.24
C SER A 386 -20.46 23.22 -3.97
N TYR A 387 -20.78 24.27 -4.74
CA TYR A 387 -19.76 25.13 -5.36
C TYR A 387 -18.88 25.85 -4.33
N ARG A 388 -19.48 26.34 -3.24
CA ARG A 388 -18.72 26.96 -2.14
C ARG A 388 -17.76 25.96 -1.49
N THR A 389 -18.25 24.78 -1.14
CA THR A 389 -17.42 23.70 -0.57
C THR A 389 -16.29 23.31 -1.50
N THR A 390 -16.55 23.19 -2.81
CA THR A 390 -15.52 22.93 -3.83
C THR A 390 -14.40 23.98 -3.77
N LYS A 391 -14.76 25.27 -3.73
CA LYS A 391 -13.80 26.37 -3.62
C LYS A 391 -13.04 26.39 -2.29
N ASP A 392 -13.70 26.03 -1.20
CA ASP A 392 -13.07 25.96 0.12
C ASP A 392 -12.04 24.83 0.17
N LEU A 393 -12.35 23.64 -0.35
CA LEU A 393 -11.39 22.54 -0.46
C LEU A 393 -10.21 22.89 -1.39
N LEU A 394 -10.45 23.66 -2.46
CA LEU A 394 -9.39 24.13 -3.34
C LEU A 394 -8.35 25.02 -2.63
N LYS A 395 -8.66 25.62 -1.48
CA LYS A 395 -7.69 26.39 -0.67
C LYS A 395 -6.58 25.51 -0.08
N LEU A 396 -6.78 24.21 0.00
CA LEU A 396 -5.78 23.24 0.46
C LEU A 396 -4.71 22.96 -0.60
N HIS A 397 -4.92 23.38 -1.86
CA HIS A 397 -3.96 23.22 -2.95
C HIS A 397 -3.07 24.45 -3.15
N HIS A 398 -1.96 24.26 -3.86
CA HIS A 398 -1.04 25.34 -4.19
C HIS A 398 -1.75 26.52 -4.90
N PRO A 399 -1.45 27.80 -4.56
CA PRO A 399 -2.18 28.96 -5.04
C PRO A 399 -2.30 29.08 -6.57
N LYS A 400 -1.29 28.60 -7.31
CA LYS A 400 -1.32 28.56 -8.79
C LYS A 400 -2.44 27.66 -9.33
N ILE A 401 -2.66 26.50 -8.71
CA ILE A 401 -3.70 25.55 -9.10
C ILE A 401 -5.07 26.09 -8.67
N GLN A 402 -5.17 26.49 -7.40
CA GLN A 402 -6.39 27.05 -6.82
C GLN A 402 -6.96 28.18 -7.67
N ARG A 403 -6.13 29.16 -8.06
CA ARG A 403 -6.57 30.32 -8.85
C ARG A 403 -7.20 29.92 -10.18
N VAL A 404 -6.60 28.97 -10.88
CA VAL A 404 -7.10 28.49 -12.18
C VAL A 404 -8.43 27.76 -12.02
N LEU A 405 -8.55 26.88 -11.03
CA LEU A 405 -9.75 26.08 -10.80
C LEU A 405 -10.91 26.92 -10.25
N CYS A 406 -10.65 27.84 -9.32
CA CYS A 406 -11.66 28.78 -8.83
C CYS A 406 -12.23 29.62 -9.97
N LYS A 407 -11.37 30.10 -10.88
CA LYS A 407 -11.83 30.86 -12.06
C LYS A 407 -12.76 30.02 -12.95
N LYS A 408 -12.42 28.74 -13.21
CA LYS A 408 -13.31 27.85 -13.97
C LYS A 408 -14.70 27.71 -13.32
N ILE A 409 -14.74 27.60 -12.00
CA ILE A 409 -16.00 27.56 -11.25
C ILE A 409 -16.75 28.90 -11.34
N ASP A 410 -16.05 30.03 -11.25
CA ASP A 410 -16.66 31.35 -11.42
C ASP A 410 -17.28 31.52 -12.82
N ASP A 411 -16.55 31.12 -13.86
CA ASP A 411 -17.02 31.15 -15.24
C ASP A 411 -18.29 30.28 -15.41
N GLU A 412 -18.31 29.06 -14.84
CA GLU A 412 -19.51 28.21 -14.82
C GLU A 412 -20.72 28.91 -14.18
N ILE A 413 -20.55 29.49 -13.00
CA ILE A 413 -21.61 30.21 -12.28
C ILE A 413 -22.14 31.37 -13.14
N GLU A 414 -21.25 32.08 -13.85
CA GLU A 414 -21.65 33.16 -14.76
C GLU A 414 -22.43 32.64 -15.98
N TYR A 415 -22.00 31.53 -16.60
CA TYR A 415 -22.72 30.90 -17.71
C TYR A 415 -24.12 30.43 -17.29
N ILE A 416 -24.22 29.82 -16.11
CA ILE A 416 -25.49 29.39 -15.52
C ILE A 416 -26.42 30.60 -15.33
N ALA A 417 -25.91 31.72 -14.81
CA ALA A 417 -26.68 32.95 -14.61
C ALA A 417 -27.19 33.55 -15.94
N LYS A 418 -26.49 33.30 -17.06
CA LYS A 418 -26.87 33.69 -18.42
C LYS A 418 -27.77 32.68 -19.14
N GLY A 419 -28.11 31.56 -18.49
CA GLY A 419 -28.98 30.51 -19.04
C GLY A 419 -28.27 29.43 -19.86
N SER A 420 -26.93 29.44 -19.93
CA SER A 420 -26.12 28.50 -20.71
C SER A 420 -25.85 27.18 -19.96
N ARG A 421 -26.88 26.38 -19.73
CA ARG A 421 -26.77 25.10 -18.98
C ARG A 421 -25.99 24.02 -19.74
N GLU A 422 -25.91 24.10 -21.05
CA GLU A 422 -25.10 23.22 -21.91
C GLU A 422 -23.60 23.29 -21.63
N LYS A 423 -23.14 24.27 -20.82
CA LYS A 423 -21.73 24.38 -20.41
C LYS A 423 -21.37 23.48 -19.23
N ILE A 424 -22.35 22.89 -18.55
CA ILE A 424 -22.18 22.05 -17.36
C ILE A 424 -22.87 20.69 -17.47
N ASP A 425 -23.35 20.31 -18.65
CA ASP A 425 -24.12 19.08 -18.92
C ASP A 425 -23.25 17.80 -18.94
N ASN A 426 -21.97 17.92 -18.63
CA ASN A 426 -21.00 16.84 -18.58
C ASN A 426 -20.25 16.84 -17.24
N PRO A 427 -19.78 15.67 -16.76
CA PRO A 427 -18.98 15.59 -15.55
C PRO A 427 -17.58 16.18 -15.75
N VAL A 428 -17.04 16.78 -14.69
CA VAL A 428 -15.60 17.04 -14.53
C VAL A 428 -14.92 15.73 -14.17
N LEU A 429 -14.05 15.23 -15.05
CA LEU A 429 -13.34 13.97 -14.84
C LEU A 429 -11.95 14.15 -14.20
N SER A 430 -11.38 15.35 -14.26
CA SER A 430 -10.06 15.66 -13.70
C SER A 430 -9.97 17.15 -13.38
N LEU A 431 -9.24 17.47 -12.32
CA LEU A 431 -8.86 18.84 -11.98
C LEU A 431 -7.80 19.37 -12.96
N PHE A 432 -6.93 18.50 -13.46
CA PHE A 432 -5.83 18.82 -14.35
C PHE A 432 -6.14 18.24 -15.73
N ARG A 433 -6.55 19.11 -16.65
CA ARG A 433 -6.66 18.84 -18.08
C ARG A 433 -5.84 19.88 -18.82
#